data_AF-E0S765-F1
#
_entry.id   AF-E0S765-F1
#
_cell.length_a   1.000
_cell.length_b   1.000
_cell.length_c   1.000
_cell.angle_alpha   90.00
_cell.angle_beta   90.00
_cell.angle_gamma   90.00
#
_symmetry.space_group_name_H-M   'P 1'
#
loop_
_entity.id
_entity.type
_entity.pdbx_description
1 polymer ?
#
loop_
_entity_poly.entity_id
_entity_poly.type
_entity_poly.pdbx_seq_one_letter_code
_entity_poly.pdbx_strand_id
1 'polypeptide(L)'
;MDIRQIELRRQQANILFKEQRIGEALDIYQKSLAEAMKCVVPGTRNYPLEEQLSLLTYNICIVYYRQKNFPKSLVFGLESLKYLENDKTRNKICAVYLRLGMIREYKEVYERIMDKSSSPEISSLLSRMKLDKQTVEKYLERCITLKRLQELSKEISEGKVIPTDILESILEQGESVFLGCENVVYVESDKEVLVFGDTHGQYFDIVGILNKVFDGDRVFIFNGDYVDRGAHSVENFVLLLSLKILFPKRFYLTRGNHELLDINKVYGFYDEVRRKYPFSSSSIYQKFQNVFKALPISVIVNEKVFITHGGLPGVPTRVEDLQKAYRMTDSHADELLKGFLWSDPEEIEGIEESKRRAGVVFGADVTERFLEMNRLDLLIRSHQAVENGYKAHHGGRLVTVFSAPYYEGSEELGSYLILNPSEREGDQTISVSGFTRYRVERFGRSSHKEVLKLLCD
;
A
#
# COMPACT_ATOMS: atom_id res chain seq x y z
N MET A 1 35.50 11.16 15.46
CA MET A 1 35.87 9.86 14.88
C MET A 1 36.60 10.12 13.56
N ASP A 2 37.62 9.33 13.23
CA ASP A 2 38.39 9.51 11.99
C ASP A 2 37.54 9.10 10.77
N ILE A 3 37.48 9.97 9.75
CA ILE A 3 36.75 9.74 8.48
C ILE A 3 37.23 8.44 7.81
N ARG A 4 38.50 8.07 8.00
CA ARG A 4 39.07 6.80 7.53
C ARG A 4 38.37 5.57 8.11
N GLN A 5 37.94 5.64 9.37
CA GLN A 5 37.23 4.53 10.01
C GLN A 5 35.82 4.33 9.43
N ILE A 6 35.15 5.43 9.09
CA ILE A 6 33.84 5.40 8.40
C ILE A 6 34.00 4.73 7.04
N GLU A 7 35.03 5.11 6.29
CA GLU A 7 35.31 4.55 4.98
C GLU A 7 35.59 3.04 5.05
N LEU A 8 36.45 2.60 5.97
CA LEU A 8 36.77 1.18 6.17
C LEU A 8 35.53 0.34 6.45
N ARG A 9 34.66 0.81 7.36
CA ARG A 9 33.39 0.12 7.68
C ARG A 9 32.47 0.06 6.46
N ARG A 10 32.38 1.14 5.70
CA ARG A 10 31.60 1.17 4.44
C ARG A 10 32.14 0.16 3.43
N GLN A 11 33.45 0.06 3.28
CA GLN A 11 34.09 -0.91 2.37
C GLN A 11 33.84 -2.36 2.80
N GLN A 12 33.88 -2.66 4.11
CA GLN A 12 33.51 -3.97 4.65
C GLN A 12 32.06 -4.32 4.33
N ALA A 13 31.14 -3.38 4.54
CA ALA A 13 29.73 -3.56 4.20
C ALA A 13 29.51 -3.77 2.68
N ASN A 14 30.31 -3.14 1.81
CA ASN A 14 30.26 -3.40 0.36
C ASN A 14 30.63 -4.84 0.01
N ILE A 15 31.55 -5.47 0.76
CA ILE A 15 31.93 -6.87 0.56
C ILE A 15 30.74 -7.77 0.92
N LEU A 16 30.16 -7.59 2.12
CA LEU A 16 28.98 -8.33 2.57
C LEU A 16 27.81 -8.19 1.58
N PHE A 17 27.59 -6.98 1.06
CA PHE A 17 26.55 -6.74 0.06
C PHE A 17 26.79 -7.54 -1.23
N LYS A 18 28.04 -7.64 -1.71
CA LYS A 18 28.39 -8.45 -2.89
C LYS A 18 28.21 -9.94 -2.63
N GLU A 19 28.42 -10.39 -1.39
CA GLU A 19 28.19 -11.76 -0.93
C GLU A 19 26.70 -12.09 -0.68
N GLN A 20 25.77 -11.20 -1.06
CA GLN A 20 24.32 -11.34 -0.82
C GLN A 20 23.90 -11.34 0.66
N ARG A 21 24.79 -10.93 1.57
CA ARG A 21 24.49 -10.75 3.01
C ARG A 21 23.90 -9.36 3.26
N ILE A 22 22.75 -9.12 2.62
CA ILE A 22 22.16 -7.78 2.48
C ILE A 22 21.77 -7.17 3.84
N GLY A 23 21.22 -7.97 4.76
CA GLY A 23 20.80 -7.49 6.09
C GLY A 23 21.98 -7.01 6.94
N GLU A 24 23.08 -7.75 6.95
CA GLU A 24 24.29 -7.39 7.69
C GLU A 24 24.97 -6.15 7.09
N ALA A 25 25.02 -6.08 5.76
CA ALA A 25 25.51 -4.88 5.07
C ALA A 25 24.69 -3.63 5.45
N LEU A 26 23.35 -3.76 5.51
CA LEU A 26 22.45 -2.66 5.90
C LEU A 26 22.74 -2.16 7.30
N ASP A 27 22.86 -3.06 8.27
CA ASP A 27 23.14 -2.71 9.67
C ASP A 27 24.46 -1.93 9.81
N ILE A 28 25.52 -2.37 9.13
CA ILE A 28 26.80 -1.66 9.15
C ILE A 28 26.69 -0.28 8.49
N TYR A 29 26.00 -0.16 7.34
CA TYR A 29 25.82 1.14 6.71
C TYR A 29 25.04 2.11 7.61
N GLN A 30 23.95 1.65 8.24
CA GLN A 30 23.12 2.49 9.10
C GLN A 30 23.86 2.94 10.36
N LYS A 31 24.59 2.03 11.03
CA LYS A 31 25.43 2.39 12.17
C LYS A 31 26.51 3.40 11.79
N SER A 32 27.18 3.17 10.66
CA SER A 32 28.22 4.09 10.16
C SER A 32 27.64 5.45 9.80
N LEU A 33 26.44 5.51 9.22
CA LEU A 33 25.74 6.75 8.91
C LEU A 33 25.38 7.53 10.19
N ALA A 34 24.81 6.86 11.19
CA ALA A 34 24.44 7.49 12.45
C ALA A 34 25.65 8.09 13.18
N GLU A 35 26.80 7.40 13.15
CA GLU A 35 28.04 7.94 13.70
C GLU A 35 28.63 9.09 12.88
N ALA A 36 28.58 9.00 11.55
CA ALA A 36 29.03 10.07 10.65
C ALA A 36 28.20 11.35 10.86
N MET A 37 26.88 11.23 11.02
CA MET A 37 25.98 12.36 11.27
C MET A 37 26.31 13.10 12.58
N LYS A 38 26.80 12.41 13.62
CA LYS A 38 27.26 13.06 14.86
C LYS A 38 28.49 13.94 14.67
N CYS A 39 29.23 13.76 13.57
CA CYS A 39 30.40 14.57 13.25
C CYS A 39 30.05 15.83 12.45
N VAL A 40 28.78 16.00 12.05
CA VAL A 40 28.31 17.16 11.29
C VAL A 40 28.21 18.37 12.22
N VAL A 41 28.88 19.46 11.84
CA VAL A 41 28.80 20.74 12.53
C VAL A 41 27.93 21.69 11.69
N PRO A 42 26.76 22.15 12.19
CA PRO A 42 25.87 23.02 11.44
C PRO A 42 26.56 24.31 10.98
N GLY A 43 26.33 24.69 9.73
CA GLY A 43 26.87 25.93 9.14
C GLY A 43 28.32 25.84 8.66
N THR A 44 29.01 24.70 8.81
CA THR A 44 30.36 24.48 8.30
C THR A 44 30.41 23.39 7.25
N ARG A 45 31.11 23.65 6.13
CA ARG A 45 31.37 22.68 5.06
C ARG A 45 32.51 21.74 5.46
N ASN A 46 32.29 20.43 5.32
CA ASN A 46 33.32 19.42 5.50
C ASN A 46 33.23 18.40 4.36
N TYR A 47 33.88 18.72 3.24
CA TYR A 47 33.76 17.94 2.01
C TYR A 47 34.07 16.44 2.17
N PRO A 48 35.15 16.01 2.86
CA PRO A 48 35.39 14.59 3.07
C PRO A 48 34.29 13.88 3.87
N LEU A 49 33.70 14.56 4.86
CA LEU A 49 32.58 14.01 5.63
C LEU A 49 31.30 13.97 4.79
N GLU A 50 31.00 15.04 4.06
CA GLU A 50 29.86 15.14 3.12
C GLU A 50 29.94 14.03 2.06
N GLU A 51 31.12 13.72 1.53
CA GLU A 51 31.34 12.61 0.59
C GLU A 51 31.00 11.25 1.23
N GLN A 52 31.49 10.98 2.45
CA GLN A 52 31.15 9.71 3.13
C GLN A 52 29.66 9.61 3.46
N LEU A 53 29.03 10.70 3.89
CA LEU A 53 27.59 10.76 4.14
C LEU A 53 26.79 10.46 2.86
N SER A 54 27.17 11.08 1.74
CA SER A 54 26.57 10.81 0.42
C SER A 54 26.74 9.35 -0.01
N LEU A 55 27.92 8.77 0.15
CA LEU A 55 28.20 7.39 -0.24
C LEU A 55 27.47 6.37 0.64
N LEU A 56 27.39 6.61 1.95
CA LEU A 56 26.67 5.75 2.88
C LEU A 56 25.17 5.74 2.59
N THR A 57 24.57 6.92 2.45
CA THR A 57 23.15 7.05 2.10
C THR A 57 22.84 6.43 0.73
N TYR A 58 23.71 6.61 -0.27
CA TYR A 58 23.56 5.94 -1.57
C TYR A 58 23.65 4.41 -1.46
N ASN A 59 24.58 3.88 -0.66
CA ASN A 59 24.68 2.44 -0.44
C ASN A 59 23.42 1.87 0.24
N ILE A 60 22.87 2.59 1.22
CA ILE A 60 21.58 2.24 1.86
C ILE A 60 20.44 2.28 0.85
N CYS A 61 20.40 3.29 -0.02
CA CYS A 61 19.45 3.37 -1.13
C CYS A 61 19.49 2.09 -2.00
N ILE A 62 20.68 1.66 -2.41
CA ILE A 62 20.85 0.45 -3.23
C ILE A 62 20.41 -0.82 -2.48
N VAL A 63 20.66 -0.91 -1.17
CA VAL A 63 20.17 -2.03 -0.35
C VAL A 63 18.65 -2.07 -0.34
N TYR A 64 17.99 -0.95 -0.04
CA TYR A 64 16.53 -0.89 -0.04
C TYR A 64 15.94 -1.14 -1.42
N TYR A 65 16.59 -0.69 -2.49
CA TYR A 65 16.21 -1.03 -3.86
C TYR A 65 16.26 -2.54 -4.12
N ARG A 66 17.32 -3.24 -3.66
CA ARG A 66 17.42 -4.71 -3.77
C ARG A 66 16.35 -5.43 -2.97
N GLN A 67 15.98 -4.88 -1.82
CA GLN A 67 14.86 -5.36 -1.00
C GLN A 67 13.49 -4.92 -1.55
N LYS A 68 13.42 -4.28 -2.72
CA LYS A 68 12.15 -3.75 -3.26
C LYS A 68 11.40 -2.81 -2.29
N ASN A 69 12.11 -2.21 -1.33
CA ASN A 69 11.59 -1.15 -0.47
C ASN A 69 11.91 0.19 -1.12
N PHE A 70 11.20 0.48 -2.21
CA PHE A 70 11.49 1.64 -3.04
C PHE A 70 11.24 3.02 -2.37
N PRO A 71 10.30 3.21 -1.43
CA PRO A 71 10.14 4.49 -0.75
C PRO A 71 11.37 4.80 0.11
N LYS A 72 11.83 3.85 0.93
CA LYS A 72 13.07 4.05 1.71
C LYS A 72 14.27 4.24 0.80
N SER A 73 14.37 3.45 -0.26
CA SER A 73 15.40 3.64 -1.28
C SER A 73 15.38 5.09 -1.82
N LEU A 74 14.21 5.72 -1.95
CA LEU A 74 14.08 7.03 -2.55
C LEU A 74 14.53 8.09 -1.56
N VAL A 75 14.04 7.99 -0.33
CA VAL A 75 14.43 8.85 0.78
C VAL A 75 15.94 8.88 0.92
N PHE A 76 16.58 7.71 0.97
CA PHE A 76 18.05 7.61 1.07
C PHE A 76 18.76 8.08 -0.21
N GLY A 77 18.16 7.88 -1.39
CA GLY A 77 18.68 8.39 -2.64
C GLY A 77 18.69 9.92 -2.69
N LEU A 78 17.56 10.56 -2.36
CA LEU A 78 17.44 12.02 -2.30
C LEU A 78 18.33 12.61 -1.20
N GLU A 79 18.39 11.96 -0.04
CA GLU A 79 19.27 12.36 1.06
C GLU A 79 20.75 12.32 0.64
N SER A 80 21.17 11.31 -0.13
CA SER A 80 22.53 11.24 -0.70
C SER A 80 22.89 12.46 -1.54
N LEU A 81 21.91 12.96 -2.30
CA LEU A 81 22.09 14.13 -3.16
C LEU A 81 22.19 15.45 -2.36
N LYS A 82 21.65 15.50 -1.13
CA LYS A 82 21.77 16.70 -0.27
C LYS A 82 23.21 16.93 0.21
N TYR A 83 23.95 15.86 0.49
CA TYR A 83 25.34 15.96 0.95
C TYR A 83 26.31 16.27 -0.18
N LEU A 84 26.16 15.60 -1.33
CA LEU A 84 27.01 15.85 -2.50
C LEU A 84 26.22 15.63 -3.78
N GLU A 85 26.04 16.71 -4.56
CA GLU A 85 25.40 16.61 -5.86
C GLU A 85 26.34 15.93 -6.87
N ASN A 86 26.01 14.68 -7.21
CA ASN A 86 26.71 13.92 -8.24
C ASN A 86 25.69 13.55 -9.33
N ASP A 87 25.89 14.06 -10.54
CA ASP A 87 24.99 13.80 -11.68
C ASP A 87 24.84 12.31 -11.95
N LYS A 88 25.90 11.50 -11.81
CA LYS A 88 25.84 10.05 -11.99
C LYS A 88 24.93 9.36 -10.96
N THR A 89 24.92 9.84 -9.73
CA THR A 89 24.05 9.30 -8.66
C THR A 89 22.62 9.76 -8.84
N ARG A 90 22.41 11.05 -9.14
CA ARG A 90 21.10 11.66 -9.45
C ARG A 90 20.41 10.90 -10.59
N ASN A 91 21.12 10.67 -11.68
CA ASN A 91 20.58 9.99 -12.86
C ASN A 91 20.21 8.53 -12.60
N LYS A 92 20.98 7.82 -11.76
CA LYS A 92 20.64 6.43 -11.36
C LYS A 92 19.40 6.36 -10.50
N ILE A 93 19.27 7.27 -9.53
CA ILE A 93 18.08 7.37 -8.68
C ILE A 93 16.87 7.63 -9.57
N CYS A 94 16.89 8.69 -10.38
CA CYS A 94 15.76 9.04 -11.23
C CYS A 94 15.37 7.93 -12.23
N ALA A 95 16.35 7.27 -12.87
CA ALA A 95 16.07 6.16 -13.78
C ALA A 95 15.43 4.95 -13.08
N VAL A 96 15.82 4.68 -11.82
CA VAL A 96 15.20 3.62 -10.99
C VAL A 96 13.73 3.94 -10.72
N TYR A 97 13.42 5.17 -10.33
CA TYR A 97 12.05 5.58 -9.99
C TYR A 97 11.15 5.72 -11.21
N LEU A 98 11.72 6.08 -12.36
CA LEU A 98 11.01 6.02 -13.64
C LEU A 98 10.62 4.60 -14.03
N ARG A 99 11.51 3.63 -13.80
CA ARG A 99 11.22 2.21 -14.08
C ARG A 99 10.06 1.68 -13.23
N LEU A 100 9.92 2.20 -12.01
CA LEU A 100 8.88 1.80 -11.06
C LEU A 100 7.56 2.53 -11.29
N GLY A 101 7.32 3.09 -12.47
CA GLY A 101 6.03 3.67 -12.85
C GLY A 101 5.58 4.83 -11.97
N MET A 102 6.45 5.42 -11.14
CA MET A 102 6.17 6.61 -10.32
C MET A 102 6.12 7.90 -11.17
N ILE A 103 5.75 7.74 -12.45
CA ILE A 103 5.88 8.72 -13.52
C ILE A 103 5.14 10.00 -13.19
N ARG A 104 3.93 9.95 -12.62
CA ARG A 104 3.16 11.17 -12.32
C ARG A 104 3.80 12.06 -11.26
N GLU A 105 4.47 11.48 -10.28
CA GLU A 105 5.08 12.23 -9.18
C GLU A 105 6.46 12.79 -9.55
N TYR A 106 7.15 12.17 -10.51
CA TYR A 106 8.53 12.52 -10.88
C TYR A 106 8.71 12.93 -12.34
N LYS A 107 7.62 13.09 -13.12
CA LYS A 107 7.68 13.54 -14.53
C LYS A 107 8.43 14.85 -14.67
N GLU A 108 8.15 15.82 -13.82
CA GLU A 108 8.86 17.10 -13.83
C GLU A 108 10.36 16.94 -13.55
N VAL A 109 10.74 16.02 -12.67
CA VAL A 109 12.15 15.73 -12.35
C VAL A 109 12.83 15.08 -13.56
N TYR A 110 12.14 14.17 -14.24
CA TYR A 110 12.63 13.54 -15.47
C TYR A 110 12.78 14.54 -16.61
N GLU A 111 11.77 15.38 -16.88
CA GLU A 111 11.82 16.38 -17.93
C GLU A 111 12.97 17.37 -17.71
N ARG A 112 13.18 17.81 -16.45
CA ARG A 112 14.35 18.62 -16.08
C ARG A 112 15.70 17.92 -16.28
N ILE A 113 15.75 16.60 -16.15
CA ILE A 113 16.97 15.80 -16.40
C ILE A 113 17.17 15.62 -17.89
N MET A 114 16.11 15.34 -18.65
CA MET A 114 16.15 15.14 -20.09
C MET A 114 16.54 16.41 -20.85
N ASP A 115 16.04 17.56 -20.40
CA ASP A 115 16.43 18.88 -20.93
C ASP A 115 17.91 19.21 -20.63
N LYS A 116 18.50 18.61 -19.59
CA LYS A 116 19.92 18.76 -19.23
C LYS A 116 20.81 17.62 -19.76
N SER A 117 20.23 16.54 -20.30
CA SER A 117 20.96 15.34 -20.67
C SER A 117 21.43 15.37 -22.13
N SER A 118 22.47 16.16 -22.39
CA SER A 118 23.35 15.91 -23.54
C SER A 118 24.47 14.91 -23.19
N SER A 119 24.49 14.35 -21.97
CA SER A 119 25.56 13.46 -21.50
C SER A 119 25.42 12.04 -22.10
N PRO A 120 26.44 11.53 -22.82
CA PRO A 120 26.49 10.15 -23.34
C PRO A 120 26.29 9.06 -22.27
N GLU A 121 26.62 9.37 -21.02
CA GLU A 121 26.55 8.43 -19.90
C GLU A 121 25.11 8.22 -19.43
N ILE A 122 24.24 9.24 -19.57
CA ILE A 122 22.81 9.16 -19.27
C ILE A 122 22.13 8.27 -20.31
N SER A 123 22.40 8.50 -21.60
CA SER A 123 21.88 7.66 -22.69
C SER A 123 22.32 6.20 -22.54
N SER A 124 23.57 5.96 -22.15
CA SER A 124 24.08 4.61 -21.85
C SER A 124 23.38 3.96 -20.65
N LEU A 125 23.13 4.72 -19.58
CA LEU A 125 22.44 4.23 -18.38
C LEU A 125 20.97 3.89 -18.67
N LEU A 126 20.25 4.79 -19.35
CA LEU A 126 18.87 4.58 -19.77
C LEU A 126 18.74 3.37 -20.69
N SER A 127 19.68 3.21 -21.64
CA SER A 127 19.76 2.02 -22.50
C SER A 127 19.97 0.73 -21.69
N ARG A 128 20.90 0.71 -20.73
CA ARG A 128 21.12 -0.44 -19.83
C ARG A 128 19.92 -0.76 -18.94
N MET A 129 19.13 0.26 -18.59
CA MET A 129 17.90 0.12 -17.82
C MET A 129 16.68 -0.20 -18.70
N LYS A 130 16.86 -0.25 -20.02
CA LYS A 130 15.79 -0.44 -21.03
C LYS A 130 14.70 0.63 -20.95
N LEU A 131 15.08 1.88 -20.68
CA LEU A 131 14.20 3.04 -20.59
C LEU A 131 14.55 4.05 -21.69
N ASP A 132 14.39 3.67 -22.95
CA ASP A 132 14.45 4.65 -24.04
C ASP A 132 13.18 5.54 -24.06
N LYS A 133 13.25 6.66 -24.79
CA LYS A 133 12.14 7.62 -24.90
C LYS A 133 10.83 6.94 -25.33
N GLN A 134 10.91 6.01 -26.28
CA GLN A 134 9.77 5.26 -26.79
C GLN A 134 9.17 4.33 -25.73
N THR A 135 9.99 3.75 -24.87
CA THR A 135 9.56 2.90 -23.74
C THR A 135 8.84 3.73 -22.69
N VAL A 136 9.38 4.91 -22.33
CA VAL A 136 8.75 5.84 -21.39
C VAL A 136 7.42 6.36 -21.93
N GLU A 137 7.36 6.77 -23.20
CA GLU A 137 6.13 7.17 -23.88
C GLU A 137 5.09 6.04 -23.90
N LYS A 138 5.51 4.81 -24.22
CA LYS A 138 4.64 3.63 -24.16
C LYS A 138 4.13 3.34 -22.75
N TYR A 139 4.93 3.57 -21.71
CA TYR A 139 4.47 3.46 -20.32
C TYR A 139 3.43 4.53 -19.96
N LEU A 140 3.61 5.76 -20.46
CA LEU A 140 2.66 6.86 -20.28
C LEU A 140 1.34 6.62 -21.03
N GLU A 141 1.40 6.10 -22.25
CA GLU A 141 0.23 5.73 -23.06
C GLU A 141 -0.56 4.54 -22.48
N ARG A 142 0.13 3.66 -21.75
CA ARG A 142 -0.46 2.49 -21.08
C ARG A 142 -1.32 2.85 -19.88
N CYS A 143 -1.28 4.09 -19.40
CA CYS A 143 -2.09 4.51 -18.27
C CYS A 143 -3.59 4.39 -18.56
N ILE A 144 -4.29 3.64 -17.69
CA ILE A 144 -5.73 3.55 -17.74
C ILE A 144 -6.32 4.96 -17.61
N THR A 145 -7.31 5.29 -18.44
CA THR A 145 -8.06 6.55 -18.37
C THR A 145 -9.42 6.30 -17.74
N LEU A 146 -10.06 7.33 -17.18
CA LEU A 146 -11.41 7.21 -16.63
C LEU A 146 -12.40 6.71 -17.70
N LYS A 147 -12.32 7.27 -18.90
CA LYS A 147 -13.14 6.84 -20.04
C LYS A 147 -12.95 5.35 -20.34
N ARG A 148 -11.71 4.87 -20.41
CA ARG A 148 -11.45 3.44 -20.66
C ARG A 148 -11.93 2.56 -19.51
N LEU A 149 -11.84 3.01 -18.27
CA LEU A 149 -12.36 2.28 -17.12
C LEU A 149 -13.89 2.17 -17.15
N GLN A 150 -14.60 3.24 -17.55
CA GLN A 150 -16.05 3.22 -17.75
C GLN A 150 -16.46 2.26 -18.89
N GLU A 151 -15.71 2.26 -20.00
CA GLU A 151 -15.91 1.31 -21.11
C GLU A 151 -15.70 -0.14 -20.65
N LEU A 152 -14.62 -0.43 -19.92
CA LEU A 152 -14.37 -1.76 -19.34
C LEU A 152 -15.50 -2.17 -18.40
N SER A 153 -16.00 -1.26 -17.55
CA SER A 153 -17.12 -1.56 -16.66
C SER A 153 -18.39 -1.93 -17.44
N LYS A 154 -18.66 -1.22 -18.55
CA LYS A 154 -19.76 -1.59 -19.44
C LYS A 154 -19.54 -2.97 -20.06
N GLU A 155 -18.35 -3.25 -20.59
CA GLU A 155 -17.99 -4.56 -21.15
C GLU A 155 -18.19 -5.70 -20.12
N ILE A 156 -17.76 -5.49 -18.86
CA ILE A 156 -17.95 -6.43 -17.75
C ILE A 156 -19.44 -6.66 -17.45
N SER A 157 -20.26 -5.60 -17.44
CA SER A 157 -21.71 -5.71 -17.24
C SER A 157 -22.43 -6.51 -18.34
N GLU A 158 -21.79 -6.61 -19.52
CA GLU A 158 -22.24 -7.42 -20.66
C GLU A 158 -21.66 -8.86 -20.62
N GLY A 159 -20.93 -9.21 -19.56
CA GLY A 159 -20.33 -10.54 -19.35
C GLY A 159 -18.99 -10.76 -20.07
N LYS A 160 -18.35 -9.69 -20.57
CA LYS A 160 -17.03 -9.79 -21.20
C LYS A 160 -15.92 -9.86 -20.15
N VAL A 161 -14.87 -10.59 -20.47
CA VAL A 161 -13.63 -10.67 -19.68
C VAL A 161 -12.74 -9.49 -20.06
N ILE A 162 -12.00 -8.94 -19.08
CA ILE A 162 -11.03 -7.86 -19.31
C ILE A 162 -9.95 -8.37 -20.28
N PRO A 163 -9.62 -7.65 -21.36
CA PRO A 163 -8.55 -8.05 -22.27
C PRO A 163 -7.20 -8.22 -21.55
N THR A 164 -6.46 -9.29 -21.88
CA THR A 164 -5.20 -9.67 -21.21
C THR A 164 -4.17 -8.54 -21.20
N ASP A 165 -3.98 -7.85 -22.33
CA ASP A 165 -3.02 -6.76 -22.47
C ASP A 165 -3.35 -5.56 -21.57
N ILE A 166 -4.64 -5.23 -21.45
CA ILE A 166 -5.13 -4.19 -20.56
C ILE A 166 -4.95 -4.61 -19.10
N LEU A 167 -5.30 -5.85 -18.76
CA LEU A 167 -5.14 -6.38 -17.41
C LEU A 167 -3.68 -6.35 -16.96
N GLU A 168 -2.77 -6.90 -17.76
CA GLU A 168 -1.34 -6.91 -17.45
C GLU A 168 -0.79 -5.49 -17.29
N SER A 169 -1.23 -4.56 -18.13
CA SER A 169 -0.85 -3.15 -18.04
C SER A 169 -1.30 -2.50 -16.72
N ILE A 170 -2.55 -2.74 -16.30
CA ILE A 170 -3.09 -2.21 -15.03
C ILE A 170 -2.35 -2.82 -13.84
N LEU A 171 -2.08 -4.13 -13.86
CA LEU A 171 -1.35 -4.80 -12.78
C LEU A 171 0.09 -4.29 -12.66
N GLU A 172 0.81 -4.13 -13.77
CA GLU A 172 2.19 -3.61 -13.76
C GLU A 172 2.27 -2.17 -13.21
N GLN A 173 1.31 -1.33 -13.57
CA GLN A 173 1.22 0.03 -13.06
C GLN A 173 0.79 0.09 -11.60
N GLY A 174 -0.15 -0.77 -11.20
CA GLY A 174 -0.58 -0.91 -9.83
C GLY A 174 0.55 -1.35 -8.90
N GLU A 175 1.30 -2.38 -9.30
CA GLU A 175 2.51 -2.85 -8.59
C GLU A 175 3.46 -1.67 -8.39
N SER A 176 3.77 -0.97 -9.50
CA SER A 176 4.64 0.21 -9.54
C SER A 176 4.22 1.30 -8.54
N VAL A 177 2.93 1.66 -8.49
CA VAL A 177 2.39 2.65 -7.54
C VAL A 177 2.60 2.20 -6.09
N PHE A 178 2.24 0.95 -5.76
CA PHE A 178 2.34 0.47 -4.38
C PHE A 178 3.76 0.20 -3.94
N LEU A 179 4.63 -0.18 -4.86
CA LEU A 179 6.07 -0.27 -4.61
C LEU A 179 6.64 1.07 -4.14
N GLY A 180 6.04 2.20 -4.53
CA GLY A 180 6.36 3.54 -4.03
C GLY A 180 5.76 3.89 -2.66
N CYS A 181 4.90 3.06 -2.07
CA CYS A 181 4.26 3.31 -0.78
C CYS A 181 5.01 2.70 0.41
N GLU A 182 4.92 3.35 1.56
CA GLU A 182 5.35 2.84 2.87
C GLU A 182 4.43 1.70 3.38
N ASN A 183 4.82 0.95 4.43
CA ASN A 183 3.96 -0.10 4.98
C ASN A 183 2.75 0.50 5.69
N VAL A 184 2.97 1.62 6.37
CA VAL A 184 1.93 2.46 6.95
C VAL A 184 1.86 3.74 6.13
N VAL A 185 0.73 3.99 5.49
CA VAL A 185 0.51 5.19 4.68
C VAL A 185 -0.21 6.24 5.52
N TYR A 186 0.34 7.43 5.61
CA TYR A 186 -0.28 8.56 6.31
C TYR A 186 -1.18 9.35 5.35
N VAL A 187 -2.38 9.64 5.80
CA VAL A 187 -3.41 10.35 5.04
C VAL A 187 -3.90 11.53 5.88
N GLU A 188 -3.55 12.73 5.45
CA GLU A 188 -4.07 13.96 6.01
C GLU A 188 -5.24 14.45 5.14
N SER A 189 -6.42 14.60 5.75
CA SER A 189 -7.62 15.05 5.06
C SER A 189 -8.55 15.84 5.99
N ASP A 190 -8.94 17.03 5.53
CA ASP A 190 -10.03 17.83 6.10
C ASP A 190 -11.40 17.44 5.54
N LYS A 191 -11.44 16.52 4.57
CA LYS A 191 -12.65 16.03 3.91
C LYS A 191 -13.10 14.71 4.52
N GLU A 192 -14.29 14.28 4.10
CA GLU A 192 -14.81 12.95 4.43
C GLU A 192 -13.90 11.85 3.88
N VAL A 193 -13.51 10.93 4.76
CA VAL A 193 -12.73 9.72 4.42
C VAL A 193 -13.63 8.51 4.58
N LEU A 194 -13.92 7.83 3.47
CA LEU A 194 -14.78 6.66 3.42
C LEU A 194 -13.93 5.40 3.56
N VAL A 195 -14.20 4.61 4.60
CA VAL A 195 -13.48 3.37 4.89
C VAL A 195 -14.38 2.17 4.63
N PHE A 196 -14.01 1.38 3.63
CA PHE A 196 -14.63 0.13 3.24
C PHE A 196 -13.81 -1.04 3.78
N GLY A 197 -14.50 -2.08 4.25
CA GLY A 197 -13.90 -3.35 4.62
C GLY A 197 -13.84 -4.33 3.45
N ASP A 198 -13.97 -5.61 3.76
CA ASP A 198 -13.88 -6.73 2.82
C ASP A 198 -14.93 -6.58 1.72
N THR A 199 -14.55 -6.95 0.49
CA THR A 199 -15.42 -6.85 -0.69
C THR A 199 -15.55 -8.16 -1.46
N HIS A 200 -14.62 -9.10 -1.29
CA HIS A 200 -14.71 -10.51 -1.71
C HIS A 200 -15.33 -10.72 -3.10
N GLY A 201 -14.79 -10.04 -4.11
CA GLY A 201 -15.23 -10.20 -5.50
C GLY A 201 -16.67 -9.78 -5.79
N GLN A 202 -17.30 -8.97 -4.93
CA GLN A 202 -18.65 -8.42 -5.14
C GLN A 202 -18.61 -7.14 -6.01
N TYR A 203 -18.02 -7.26 -7.20
CA TYR A 203 -17.77 -6.15 -8.14
C TYR A 203 -18.97 -5.19 -8.31
N PHE A 204 -20.16 -5.72 -8.60
CA PHE A 204 -21.32 -4.89 -8.91
C PHE A 204 -21.83 -4.09 -7.71
N ASP A 205 -21.69 -4.64 -6.49
CA ASP A 205 -22.05 -3.95 -5.26
C ASP A 205 -21.11 -2.77 -5.04
N ILE A 206 -19.81 -2.96 -5.30
CA ILE A 206 -18.79 -1.92 -5.23
C ILE A 206 -18.99 -0.84 -6.30
N VAL A 207 -19.29 -1.20 -7.55
CA VAL A 207 -19.63 -0.22 -8.59
C VAL A 207 -20.87 0.59 -8.17
N GLY A 208 -21.90 -0.10 -7.67
CA GLY A 208 -23.16 0.54 -7.27
C GLY A 208 -22.98 1.54 -6.14
N ILE A 209 -22.18 1.22 -5.13
CA ILE A 209 -21.90 2.17 -4.05
C ILE A 209 -20.99 3.31 -4.54
N LEU A 210 -19.93 3.02 -5.30
CA LEU A 210 -19.05 4.07 -5.84
C LEU A 210 -19.81 5.07 -6.71
N ASN A 211 -20.76 4.62 -7.53
CA ASN A 211 -21.62 5.51 -8.31
C ASN A 211 -22.43 6.50 -7.45
N LYS A 212 -22.70 6.17 -6.18
CA LYS A 212 -23.45 7.02 -5.25
C LYS A 212 -22.55 7.94 -4.43
N VAL A 213 -21.37 7.44 -4.02
CA VAL A 213 -20.53 8.13 -3.02
C VAL A 213 -19.32 8.85 -3.60
N PHE A 214 -18.99 8.58 -4.88
CA PHE A 214 -17.90 9.25 -5.56
C PHE A 214 -18.33 10.65 -5.98
N ASP A 215 -18.13 11.60 -5.07
CA ASP A 215 -18.33 13.03 -5.28
C ASP A 215 -17.15 13.84 -4.70
N GLY A 216 -17.02 15.09 -5.15
CA GLY A 216 -16.06 16.07 -4.65
C GLY A 216 -14.62 15.54 -4.54
N ASP A 217 -13.96 15.89 -3.43
CA ASP A 217 -12.57 15.52 -3.10
C ASP A 217 -12.49 14.45 -1.99
N ARG A 218 -13.55 13.65 -1.81
CA ARG A 218 -13.57 12.56 -0.81
C ARG A 218 -12.42 11.58 -1.02
N VAL A 219 -11.93 11.05 0.10
CA VAL A 219 -10.90 10.00 0.16
C VAL A 219 -11.56 8.65 0.43
N PHE A 220 -11.03 7.60 -0.18
CA PHE A 220 -11.53 6.23 -0.17
C PHE A 220 -10.42 5.31 0.31
N ILE A 221 -10.70 4.53 1.36
CA ILE A 221 -9.80 3.51 1.89
C ILE A 221 -10.54 2.18 1.78
N PHE A 222 -9.97 1.21 1.07
CA PHE A 222 -10.49 -0.15 1.04
C PHE A 222 -9.52 -1.09 1.77
N ASN A 223 -10.00 -1.70 2.84
CA ASN A 223 -9.18 -2.31 3.86
C ASN A 223 -9.05 -3.83 3.72
N GLY A 224 -8.39 -4.28 2.64
CA GLY A 224 -8.10 -5.68 2.34
C GLY A 224 -9.29 -6.52 1.85
N ASP A 225 -8.99 -7.77 1.47
CA ASP A 225 -9.94 -8.82 1.09
C ASP A 225 -10.83 -8.43 -0.09
N TYR A 226 -10.15 -8.22 -1.22
CA TYR A 226 -10.75 -7.83 -2.49
C TYR A 226 -11.23 -9.03 -3.31
N VAL A 227 -10.57 -10.16 -3.11
CA VAL A 227 -10.71 -11.38 -3.91
C VAL A 227 -11.22 -12.55 -3.08
N ASP A 228 -11.34 -13.69 -3.75
CA ASP A 228 -11.89 -14.94 -3.24
C ASP A 228 -13.37 -14.85 -2.88
N ARG A 229 -14.00 -16.04 -2.71
CA ARG A 229 -15.40 -16.24 -2.32
C ARG A 229 -16.42 -15.81 -3.38
N GLY A 230 -16.38 -14.55 -3.81
CA GLY A 230 -17.22 -14.02 -4.89
C GLY A 230 -16.75 -14.40 -6.29
N ALA A 231 -17.63 -14.20 -7.28
CA ALA A 231 -17.41 -14.64 -8.66
C ALA A 231 -16.66 -13.64 -9.56
N HIS A 232 -16.48 -12.40 -9.09
CA HIS A 232 -15.91 -11.29 -9.86
C HIS A 232 -14.68 -10.69 -9.18
N SER A 233 -13.81 -11.53 -8.61
CA SER A 233 -12.61 -11.11 -7.89
C SER A 233 -11.62 -10.36 -8.78
N VAL A 234 -11.42 -10.85 -10.01
CA VAL A 234 -10.57 -10.19 -11.01
C VAL A 234 -11.07 -8.79 -11.30
N GLU A 235 -12.37 -8.62 -11.59
CA GLU A 235 -12.95 -7.33 -11.94
C GLU A 235 -12.97 -6.38 -10.75
N ASN A 236 -13.28 -6.89 -9.56
CA ASN A 236 -13.33 -6.12 -8.32
C ASN A 236 -11.98 -5.51 -7.98
N PHE A 237 -10.91 -6.32 -7.94
CA PHE A 237 -9.58 -5.79 -7.66
C PHE A 237 -9.08 -4.85 -8.76
N VAL A 238 -9.33 -5.17 -10.04
CA VAL A 238 -8.89 -4.31 -11.16
C VAL A 238 -9.59 -2.96 -11.16
N LEU A 239 -10.86 -2.89 -10.77
CA LEU A 239 -11.57 -1.62 -10.57
C LEU A 239 -10.87 -0.76 -9.52
N LEU A 240 -10.66 -1.30 -8.32
CA LEU A 240 -10.04 -0.58 -7.21
C LEU A 240 -8.60 -0.16 -7.54
N LEU A 241 -7.84 -1.05 -8.19
CA LEU A 241 -6.49 -0.77 -8.65
C LEU A 241 -6.46 0.36 -9.69
N SER A 242 -7.39 0.35 -10.64
CA SER A 242 -7.51 1.41 -11.64
C SER A 242 -7.84 2.75 -11.01
N LEU A 243 -8.71 2.77 -9.99
CA LEU A 243 -9.04 3.99 -9.24
C LEU A 243 -7.85 4.50 -8.43
N LYS A 244 -7.03 3.60 -7.85
CA LYS A 244 -5.75 3.98 -7.25
C LYS A 244 -4.80 4.63 -8.26
N ILE A 245 -4.68 4.08 -9.46
CA ILE A 245 -3.81 4.63 -10.52
C ILE A 245 -4.33 5.99 -10.99
N LEU A 246 -5.64 6.13 -11.20
CA LEU A 246 -6.28 7.35 -11.67
C LEU A 246 -6.23 8.46 -10.62
N PHE A 247 -6.51 8.12 -9.35
CA PHE A 247 -6.68 9.04 -8.23
C PHE A 247 -5.78 8.65 -7.03
N PRO A 248 -4.45 8.70 -7.18
CA PRO A 248 -3.50 8.12 -6.20
C PRO A 248 -3.53 8.76 -4.81
N LYS A 249 -4.02 10.01 -4.70
CA LYS A 249 -4.19 10.74 -3.43
C LYS A 249 -5.61 10.65 -2.85
N ARG A 250 -6.53 9.96 -3.55
CA ARG A 250 -7.91 9.76 -3.10
C ARG A 250 -8.23 8.31 -2.82
N PHE A 251 -7.57 7.35 -3.46
CA PHE A 251 -7.78 5.93 -3.22
C PHE A 251 -6.59 5.33 -2.50
N TYR A 252 -6.86 4.57 -1.44
CA TYR A 252 -5.87 3.86 -0.64
C TYR A 252 -6.35 2.41 -0.46
N LEU A 253 -5.47 1.47 -0.75
CA LEU A 253 -5.73 0.03 -0.66
C LEU A 253 -4.71 -0.56 0.32
N THR A 254 -5.17 -1.37 1.29
CA THR A 254 -4.32 -2.13 2.20
C THR A 254 -4.43 -3.63 1.92
N ARG A 255 -3.42 -4.40 2.33
CA ARG A 255 -3.40 -5.84 2.15
C ARG A 255 -4.32 -6.52 3.15
N GLY A 256 -5.18 -7.43 2.69
CA GLY A 256 -5.90 -8.39 3.52
C GLY A 256 -5.25 -9.77 3.50
N ASN A 257 -5.80 -10.71 4.27
CA ASN A 257 -5.29 -12.07 4.30
C ASN A 257 -5.67 -12.85 3.04
N HIS A 258 -6.72 -12.45 2.33
CA HIS A 258 -7.07 -12.99 1.02
C HIS A 258 -6.17 -12.48 -0.12
N GLU A 259 -5.24 -11.56 0.14
CA GLU A 259 -4.17 -11.22 -0.81
C GLU A 259 -2.88 -12.03 -0.57
N LEU A 260 -3.04 -13.26 -0.06
CA LEU A 260 -1.98 -14.25 0.16
C LEU A 260 -2.11 -15.45 -0.80
N LEU A 261 -0.96 -15.96 -1.27
CA LEU A 261 -0.88 -17.00 -2.29
C LEU A 261 -1.56 -18.31 -1.89
N ASP A 262 -1.40 -18.73 -0.65
CA ASP A 262 -1.97 -19.97 -0.11
C ASP A 262 -3.48 -19.87 0.07
N ILE A 263 -3.98 -18.70 0.47
CA ILE A 263 -5.41 -18.43 0.62
C ILE A 263 -6.12 -18.44 -0.73
N ASN A 264 -5.57 -17.75 -1.74
CA ASN A 264 -6.16 -17.71 -3.09
C ASN A 264 -6.32 -19.08 -3.76
N LYS A 265 -5.45 -20.04 -3.43
CA LYS A 265 -5.51 -21.41 -3.95
C LYS A 265 -6.65 -22.22 -3.37
N VAL A 266 -7.20 -21.81 -2.24
CA VAL A 266 -8.26 -22.51 -1.52
C VAL A 266 -9.62 -21.86 -1.76
N TYR A 267 -9.68 -20.52 -1.81
CA TYR A 267 -10.94 -19.79 -1.75
C TYR A 267 -11.43 -19.20 -3.09
N GLY A 268 -10.80 -19.60 -4.20
CA GLY A 268 -11.39 -19.52 -5.54
C GLY A 268 -10.73 -18.51 -6.49
N PHE A 269 -9.95 -17.54 -6.01
CA PHE A 269 -9.33 -16.54 -6.88
C PHE A 269 -8.37 -17.17 -7.89
N TYR A 270 -7.54 -18.12 -7.46
CA TYR A 270 -6.62 -18.82 -8.35
C TYR A 270 -7.36 -19.52 -9.51
N ASP A 271 -8.46 -20.21 -9.19
CA ASP A 271 -9.27 -20.90 -10.20
C ASP A 271 -10.05 -19.91 -11.08
N GLU A 272 -10.46 -18.77 -10.53
CA GLU A 272 -11.07 -17.68 -11.31
C GLU A 272 -10.12 -17.16 -12.40
N VAL A 273 -8.87 -16.88 -12.04
CA VAL A 273 -7.84 -16.43 -12.99
C VAL A 273 -7.60 -17.50 -14.07
N ARG A 274 -7.50 -18.78 -13.68
CA ARG A 274 -7.30 -19.89 -14.63
C ARG A 274 -8.43 -20.04 -15.62
N ARG A 275 -9.67 -19.91 -15.15
CA ARG A 275 -10.86 -20.02 -15.99
C ARG A 275 -11.01 -18.83 -16.95
N LYS A 276 -10.74 -17.60 -16.49
CA LYS A 276 -10.85 -16.39 -17.32
C LYS A 276 -9.71 -16.24 -18.33
N TYR A 277 -8.51 -16.71 -17.98
CA TYR A 277 -7.31 -16.54 -18.80
C TYR A 277 -6.54 -17.85 -19.04
N PRO A 278 -7.12 -18.86 -19.70
CA PRO A 278 -6.54 -20.20 -19.78
C PRO A 278 -5.15 -20.25 -20.42
N PHE A 279 -4.86 -19.36 -21.38
CA PHE A 279 -3.58 -19.35 -22.12
C PHE A 279 -2.46 -18.53 -21.46
N SER A 280 -2.78 -17.71 -20.44
CA SER A 280 -1.83 -16.80 -19.77
C SER A 280 -1.98 -16.79 -18.25
N SER A 281 -2.76 -17.72 -17.69
CA SER A 281 -3.14 -17.77 -16.26
C SER A 281 -1.95 -17.71 -15.32
N SER A 282 -0.87 -18.45 -15.59
CA SER A 282 0.35 -18.42 -14.75
C SER A 282 1.01 -17.04 -14.73
N SER A 283 1.10 -16.36 -15.88
CA SER A 283 1.67 -15.00 -15.99
C SER A 283 0.80 -13.99 -15.24
N ILE A 284 -0.51 -14.01 -15.51
CA ILE A 284 -1.47 -13.08 -14.91
C ILE A 284 -1.55 -13.27 -13.40
N TYR A 285 -1.67 -14.52 -12.94
CA TYR A 285 -1.71 -14.82 -11.51
C TYR A 285 -0.43 -14.34 -10.82
N GLN A 286 0.74 -14.58 -11.42
CA GLN A 286 1.99 -14.07 -10.87
C GLN A 286 2.02 -12.53 -10.77
N LYS A 287 1.45 -11.82 -11.75
CA LYS A 287 1.32 -10.35 -11.70
C LYS A 287 0.38 -9.90 -10.57
N PHE A 288 -0.77 -10.55 -10.38
CA PHE A 288 -1.62 -10.29 -9.21
C PHE A 288 -0.86 -10.48 -7.90
N GLN A 289 -0.14 -11.61 -7.75
CA GLN A 289 0.65 -11.88 -6.56
C GLN A 289 1.74 -10.83 -6.31
N ASN A 290 2.34 -10.27 -7.37
CA ASN A 290 3.30 -9.18 -7.23
C ASN A 290 2.64 -7.90 -6.70
N VAL A 291 1.46 -7.53 -7.23
CA VAL A 291 0.70 -6.37 -6.75
C VAL A 291 0.26 -6.57 -5.30
N PHE A 292 -0.28 -7.75 -4.96
CA PHE A 292 -0.73 -8.09 -3.62
C PHE A 292 0.37 -7.96 -2.57
N LYS A 293 1.59 -8.43 -2.88
CA LYS A 293 2.78 -8.24 -2.04
C LYS A 293 3.17 -6.77 -1.87
N ALA A 294 2.92 -5.96 -2.89
CA ALA A 294 3.26 -4.54 -2.89
C ALA A 294 2.29 -3.70 -2.07
N LEU A 295 1.06 -4.15 -1.83
CA LEU A 295 0.04 -3.42 -1.06
C LEU A 295 0.55 -2.99 0.32
N PRO A 296 0.34 -1.73 0.74
CA PRO A 296 0.54 -1.29 2.13
C PRO A 296 -0.20 -2.18 3.13
N ILE A 297 0.26 -2.22 4.37
CA ILE A 297 -0.37 -3.03 5.42
C ILE A 297 -1.43 -2.24 6.18
N SER A 298 -1.16 -0.95 6.42
CA SER A 298 -2.06 -0.11 7.22
C SER A 298 -2.09 1.32 6.72
N VAL A 299 -3.12 2.06 7.14
CA VAL A 299 -3.28 3.49 6.90
C VAL A 299 -3.46 4.20 8.23
N ILE A 300 -2.87 5.38 8.39
CA ILE A 300 -3.16 6.30 9.48
C ILE A 300 -3.82 7.55 8.92
N VAL A 301 -5.02 7.88 9.40
CA VAL A 301 -5.75 9.09 9.02
C VAL A 301 -5.61 10.15 10.11
N ASN A 302 -5.19 11.36 9.70
CA ASN A 302 -5.05 12.55 10.53
C ASN A 302 -4.26 12.30 11.83
N GLU A 303 -3.23 11.45 11.78
CA GLU A 303 -2.44 10.99 12.94
C GLU A 303 -3.26 10.42 14.11
N LYS A 304 -4.54 10.06 13.91
CA LYS A 304 -5.46 9.65 14.98
C LYS A 304 -6.13 8.31 14.79
N VAL A 305 -6.41 7.92 13.54
CA VAL A 305 -7.15 6.69 13.25
C VAL A 305 -6.24 5.70 12.54
N PHE A 306 -5.96 4.56 13.15
CA PHE A 306 -5.18 3.49 12.54
C PHE A 306 -6.10 2.45 11.92
N ILE A 307 -5.85 2.10 10.67
CA ILE A 307 -6.69 1.20 9.87
C ILE A 307 -5.82 0.04 9.38
N THR A 308 -6.22 -1.19 9.69
CA THR A 308 -5.53 -2.41 9.26
C THR A 308 -6.54 -3.51 8.97
N HIS A 309 -6.22 -4.48 8.12
CA HIS A 309 -7.23 -5.47 7.71
C HIS A 309 -7.64 -6.38 8.88
N GLY A 310 -6.70 -7.13 9.46
CA GLY A 310 -6.89 -8.04 10.58
C GLY A 310 -6.96 -7.29 11.90
N GLY A 311 -5.93 -7.36 12.74
CA GLY A 311 -5.97 -6.73 14.07
C GLY A 311 -4.59 -6.35 14.57
N LEU A 312 -4.36 -6.52 15.87
CA LEU A 312 -3.07 -6.24 16.48
C LEU A 312 -2.25 -7.53 16.66
N PRO A 313 -0.92 -7.48 16.48
CA PRO A 313 -0.04 -8.60 16.78
C PRO A 313 -0.04 -8.94 18.28
N GLY A 314 0.29 -10.19 18.61
CA GLY A 314 0.39 -10.66 20.00
C GLY A 314 1.57 -10.09 20.80
N VAL A 315 2.25 -9.07 20.30
CA VAL A 315 3.38 -8.41 20.96
C VAL A 315 3.17 -6.89 20.95
N PRO A 316 3.54 -6.18 22.02
CA PRO A 316 3.50 -4.72 22.03
C PRO A 316 4.27 -4.15 20.83
N THR A 317 3.60 -3.33 20.04
CA THR A 317 4.07 -2.90 18.72
C THR A 317 3.90 -1.40 18.57
N ARG A 318 4.93 -0.73 18.04
CA ARG A 318 4.79 0.65 17.56
C ARG A 318 4.63 0.68 16.04
N VAL A 319 4.05 1.77 15.54
CA VAL A 319 3.90 2.02 14.10
C VAL A 319 5.25 1.96 13.39
N GLU A 320 6.34 2.42 14.02
CA GLU A 320 7.68 2.36 13.43
C GLU A 320 8.22 0.94 13.25
N ASP A 321 7.72 -0.02 14.04
CA ASP A 321 8.10 -1.43 13.91
C ASP A 321 7.45 -2.02 12.66
N LEU A 322 6.16 -1.75 12.44
CA LEU A 322 5.48 -2.12 11.20
C LEU A 322 6.13 -1.45 9.99
N GLN A 323 6.60 -0.21 10.12
CA GLN A 323 7.28 0.50 9.05
C GLN A 323 8.63 -0.13 8.64
N LYS A 324 9.20 -1.02 9.47
CA LYS A 324 10.43 -1.76 9.17
C LYS A 324 10.18 -3.14 8.58
N ALA A 325 8.96 -3.67 8.68
CA ALA A 325 8.63 -5.01 8.19
C ALA A 325 8.87 -5.17 6.68
N TYR A 326 9.27 -6.36 6.26
CA TYR A 326 9.46 -6.67 4.84
C TYR A 326 8.16 -7.23 4.26
N ARG A 327 7.30 -6.36 3.71
CA ARG A 327 5.97 -6.77 3.24
C ARG A 327 5.94 -7.58 1.93
N MET A 328 7.04 -7.58 1.16
CA MET A 328 7.13 -8.24 -0.15
C MET A 328 7.30 -9.77 -0.03
N THR A 329 6.47 -10.40 0.79
CA THR A 329 6.51 -11.81 1.18
C THR A 329 5.10 -12.38 1.37
N ASP A 330 4.95 -13.69 1.21
CA ASP A 330 3.76 -14.46 1.65
C ASP A 330 4.10 -15.37 2.83
N SER A 331 5.30 -15.20 3.41
CA SER A 331 5.73 -16.03 4.54
C SER A 331 4.94 -15.66 5.78
N HIS A 332 4.37 -16.67 6.43
CA HIS A 332 3.74 -16.55 7.75
C HIS A 332 4.74 -16.50 8.92
N ALA A 333 6.04 -16.42 8.63
CA ALA A 333 7.09 -16.38 9.65
C ALA A 333 7.21 -15.00 10.33
N ASP A 334 6.73 -13.93 9.68
CA ASP A 334 6.69 -12.60 10.28
C ASP A 334 5.42 -12.46 11.12
N GLU A 335 5.56 -12.68 12.44
CA GLU A 335 4.48 -12.56 13.41
C GLU A 335 3.82 -11.18 13.42
N LEU A 336 4.57 -10.14 13.05
CA LEU A 336 4.07 -8.78 13.01
C LEU A 336 3.07 -8.61 11.87
N LEU A 337 3.48 -8.95 10.65
CA LEU A 337 2.60 -8.90 9.47
C LEU A 337 1.41 -9.84 9.65
N LYS A 338 1.65 -11.05 10.16
CA LYS A 338 0.58 -12.00 10.46
C LYS A 338 -0.44 -11.43 11.44
N GLY A 339 0.02 -10.73 12.48
CA GLY A 339 -0.84 -10.04 13.44
C GLY A 339 -1.80 -9.05 12.78
N PHE A 340 -1.26 -8.18 11.93
CA PHE A 340 -2.02 -7.16 11.21
C PHE A 340 -2.96 -7.70 10.13
N LEU A 341 -2.72 -8.91 9.61
CA LEU A 341 -3.57 -9.52 8.58
C LEU A 341 -4.61 -10.50 9.13
N TRP A 342 -4.38 -11.13 10.30
CA TRP A 342 -5.18 -12.28 10.75
C TRP A 342 -5.80 -12.17 12.14
N SER A 343 -5.35 -11.24 12.98
CA SER A 343 -5.80 -11.22 14.38
C SER A 343 -7.22 -10.69 14.53
N ASP A 344 -7.96 -11.22 15.50
CA ASP A 344 -9.36 -10.87 15.77
C ASP A 344 -9.51 -10.27 17.19
N PRO A 345 -10.33 -9.24 17.39
CA PRO A 345 -10.69 -8.74 18.71
C PRO A 345 -11.78 -9.59 19.36
N GLU A 346 -11.67 -9.83 20.66
CA GLU A 346 -12.72 -10.47 21.49
C GLU A 346 -12.78 -9.83 22.87
N GLU A 347 -13.89 -10.03 23.58
CA GLU A 347 -14.10 -9.52 24.95
C GLU A 347 -13.37 -10.40 25.99
N ILE A 348 -12.03 -10.44 25.87
CA ILE A 348 -11.09 -11.15 26.75
C ILE A 348 -10.08 -10.17 27.37
N GLU A 349 -9.29 -10.64 28.33
CA GLU A 349 -8.10 -9.94 28.83
C GLU A 349 -6.84 -10.56 28.20
N GLY A 350 -5.93 -9.72 27.69
CA GLY A 350 -4.68 -10.18 27.09
C GLY A 350 -4.86 -10.79 25.71
N ILE A 351 -4.19 -11.93 25.47
CA ILE A 351 -4.05 -12.55 24.15
C ILE A 351 -4.27 -14.06 24.25
N GLU A 352 -4.97 -14.63 23.27
CA GLU A 352 -5.16 -16.08 23.10
C GLU A 352 -4.78 -16.53 21.68
N GLU A 353 -4.59 -17.84 21.51
CA GLU A 353 -4.35 -18.43 20.19
C GLU A 353 -5.58 -18.32 19.29
N SER A 354 -5.39 -17.87 18.05
CA SER A 354 -6.50 -17.77 17.09
C SER A 354 -6.94 -19.14 16.58
N LYS A 355 -8.26 -19.36 16.53
CA LYS A 355 -8.88 -20.54 15.88
C LYS A 355 -8.54 -20.63 14.39
N ARG A 356 -8.12 -19.51 13.77
CA ARG A 356 -7.66 -19.46 12.37
C ARG A 356 -6.28 -20.09 12.17
N ARG A 357 -5.57 -20.42 13.26
CA ARG A 357 -4.18 -20.89 13.26
C ARG A 357 -3.18 -19.90 12.66
N ALA A 358 -3.59 -18.64 12.56
CA ALA A 358 -2.79 -17.50 12.13
C ALA A 358 -3.27 -16.27 12.91
N GLY A 359 -2.34 -15.40 13.30
CA GLY A 359 -2.64 -14.26 14.17
C GLY A 359 -2.99 -14.71 15.59
N VAL A 360 -3.59 -13.80 16.34
CA VAL A 360 -4.03 -14.03 17.73
C VAL A 360 -5.45 -13.51 17.94
N VAL A 361 -6.07 -13.92 19.03
CA VAL A 361 -7.23 -13.21 19.59
C VAL A 361 -6.71 -12.22 20.63
N PHE A 362 -7.21 -10.99 20.65
CA PHE A 362 -6.73 -9.97 21.58
C PHE A 362 -7.86 -9.18 22.24
N GLY A 363 -7.62 -8.80 23.49
CA GLY A 363 -8.55 -8.07 24.34
C GLY A 363 -8.48 -6.54 24.25
N ALA A 364 -9.32 -5.89 25.05
CA ALA A 364 -9.40 -4.44 25.16
C ALA A 364 -8.09 -3.80 25.66
N ASP A 365 -7.38 -4.45 26.59
CA ASP A 365 -6.11 -3.98 27.14
C ASP A 365 -5.00 -3.87 26.09
N VAL A 366 -4.99 -4.80 25.12
CA VAL A 366 -4.04 -4.79 23.98
C VAL A 366 -4.34 -3.61 23.06
N THR A 367 -5.63 -3.36 22.81
CA THR A 367 -6.09 -2.23 21.99
C THR A 367 -5.72 -0.90 22.63
N GLU A 368 -6.05 -0.72 23.90
CA GLU A 368 -5.76 0.49 24.65
C GLU A 368 -4.26 0.78 24.68
N ARG A 369 -3.45 -0.23 25.03
CA ARG A 369 -1.98 -0.12 25.04
C ARG A 369 -1.42 0.31 23.68
N PHE A 370 -1.89 -0.30 22.59
CA PHE A 370 -1.43 0.08 21.25
C PHE A 370 -1.81 1.52 20.89
N LEU A 371 -3.04 1.93 21.16
CA LEU A 371 -3.51 3.29 20.89
C LEU A 371 -2.74 4.32 21.71
N GLU A 372 -2.52 4.07 23.00
CA GLU A 372 -1.74 4.96 23.88
C GLU A 372 -0.27 5.07 23.44
N MET A 373 0.38 3.94 23.19
CA MET A 373 1.80 3.89 22.77
C MET A 373 2.05 4.70 21.49
N ASN A 374 1.06 4.74 20.60
CA ASN A 374 1.16 5.39 19.29
C ASN A 374 0.38 6.72 19.22
N ARG A 375 -0.23 7.17 20.33
CA ARG A 375 -1.00 8.43 20.44
C ARG A 375 -2.21 8.52 19.50
N LEU A 376 -2.87 7.40 19.29
CA LEU A 376 -4.03 7.22 18.44
C LEU A 376 -5.33 7.21 19.24
N ASP A 377 -6.44 7.49 18.57
CA ASP A 377 -7.78 7.52 19.14
C ASP A 377 -8.60 6.27 18.82
N LEU A 378 -8.43 5.71 17.62
CA LEU A 378 -9.30 4.66 17.10
C LEU A 378 -8.53 3.65 16.26
N LEU A 379 -8.84 2.37 16.45
CA LEU A 379 -8.46 1.27 15.56
C LEU A 379 -9.67 0.87 14.70
N ILE A 380 -9.51 0.85 13.38
CA ILE A 380 -10.51 0.32 12.44
C ILE A 380 -9.96 -0.94 11.76
N ARG A 381 -10.79 -1.98 11.69
CA ARG A 381 -10.49 -3.27 11.06
C ARG A 381 -11.63 -3.80 10.19
N SER A 382 -11.38 -4.91 9.47
CA SER A 382 -12.36 -5.58 8.58
C SER A 382 -12.55 -7.09 8.84
N HIS A 383 -12.06 -8.05 8.03
CA HIS A 383 -11.81 -9.53 8.22
C HIS A 383 -12.93 -10.44 8.79
N GLN A 384 -13.89 -9.90 9.53
CA GLN A 384 -14.96 -10.61 10.20
C GLN A 384 -16.27 -10.07 9.65
N ALA A 385 -17.06 -10.94 9.04
CA ALA A 385 -18.45 -10.64 8.77
C ALA A 385 -19.16 -10.44 10.11
N VAL A 386 -19.75 -9.26 10.29
CA VAL A 386 -20.45 -8.85 11.51
C VAL A 386 -21.87 -8.41 11.15
N GLU A 387 -22.78 -8.50 12.12
CA GLU A 387 -24.18 -8.12 11.95
C GLU A 387 -24.29 -6.69 11.43
N ASN A 388 -25.12 -6.48 10.39
CA ASN A 388 -25.32 -5.22 9.70
C ASN A 388 -24.02 -4.55 9.19
N GLY A 389 -22.97 -5.34 8.98
CA GLY A 389 -21.70 -4.92 8.40
C GLY A 389 -20.83 -4.05 9.30
N TYR A 390 -21.20 -3.83 10.57
CA TYR A 390 -20.46 -2.97 11.49
C TYR A 390 -20.55 -3.47 12.95
N LYS A 391 -19.43 -3.41 13.69
CA LYS A 391 -19.40 -3.68 15.13
C LYS A 391 -18.39 -2.80 15.86
N ALA A 392 -18.82 -2.18 16.95
CA ALA A 392 -17.91 -1.55 17.92
C ALA A 392 -17.46 -2.58 18.96
N HIS A 393 -16.17 -2.57 19.28
CA HIS A 393 -15.54 -3.44 20.28
C HIS A 393 -14.80 -2.59 21.31
N HIS A 394 -14.41 -3.20 22.44
CA HIS A 394 -13.42 -2.63 23.37
C HIS A 394 -13.74 -1.17 23.77
N GLY A 395 -14.98 -0.93 24.17
CA GLY A 395 -15.45 0.40 24.58
C GLY A 395 -15.53 1.43 23.45
N GLY A 396 -15.64 1.00 22.19
CA GLY A 396 -15.70 1.87 21.01
C GLY A 396 -14.35 2.39 20.53
N ARG A 397 -13.24 1.92 21.12
CA ARG A 397 -11.86 2.23 20.71
C ARG A 397 -11.39 1.35 19.55
N LEU A 398 -12.17 0.32 19.20
CA LEU A 398 -11.96 -0.55 18.05
C LEU A 398 -13.27 -0.73 17.29
N VAL A 399 -13.22 -0.63 15.96
CA VAL A 399 -14.37 -0.84 15.08
C VAL A 399 -14.05 -1.87 14.00
N THR A 400 -14.99 -2.77 13.76
CA THR A 400 -15.01 -3.68 12.61
C THR A 400 -16.00 -3.16 11.56
N VAL A 401 -15.56 -3.06 10.31
CA VAL A 401 -16.38 -2.71 9.14
C VAL A 401 -16.27 -3.78 8.07
N PHE A 402 -17.40 -4.20 7.48
CA PHE A 402 -17.48 -5.25 6.47
C PHE A 402 -18.36 -4.80 5.31
N SER A 403 -17.82 -4.80 4.09
CA SER A 403 -18.42 -4.15 2.93
C SER A 403 -18.92 -5.12 1.85
N ALA A 404 -19.11 -6.40 2.19
CA ALA A 404 -19.70 -7.40 1.33
C ALA A 404 -21.14 -7.72 1.78
N PRO A 405 -22.17 -7.03 1.24
CA PRO A 405 -23.56 -7.31 1.60
C PRO A 405 -24.00 -8.72 1.19
N TYR A 406 -24.83 -9.37 2.01
CA TYR A 406 -25.36 -10.73 1.85
C TYR A 406 -24.27 -11.77 1.58
N TYR A 407 -23.14 -11.62 2.28
CA TYR A 407 -21.97 -12.46 2.11
C TYR A 407 -22.28 -13.91 2.47
N GLU A 408 -21.84 -14.84 1.61
CA GLU A 408 -22.08 -16.30 1.73
C GLU A 408 -23.55 -16.70 1.99
N GLY A 409 -24.49 -15.91 1.48
CA GLY A 409 -25.94 -16.18 1.62
C GLY A 409 -26.55 -15.71 2.94
N SER A 410 -25.83 -14.93 3.73
CA SER A 410 -26.39 -14.22 4.89
C SER A 410 -27.40 -13.14 4.47
N GLU A 411 -28.22 -12.67 5.42
CA GLU A 411 -29.17 -11.56 5.23
C GLU A 411 -28.57 -10.19 5.59
N GLU A 412 -27.30 -10.16 6.03
CA GLU A 412 -26.66 -8.97 6.56
C GLU A 412 -26.31 -7.96 5.46
N LEU A 413 -26.53 -6.67 5.76
CA LEU A 413 -26.08 -5.57 4.90
C LEU A 413 -24.57 -5.37 4.99
N GLY A 414 -23.99 -4.80 3.94
CA GLY A 414 -22.64 -4.27 3.98
C GLY A 414 -22.65 -2.87 4.56
N SER A 415 -21.53 -2.44 5.13
CA SER A 415 -21.37 -1.07 5.62
C SER A 415 -20.04 -0.45 5.21
N TYR A 416 -19.95 0.87 5.31
CA TYR A 416 -18.71 1.62 5.26
C TYR A 416 -18.76 2.74 6.32
N LEU A 417 -17.58 3.21 6.72
CA LEU A 417 -17.45 4.29 7.69
C LEU A 417 -17.15 5.60 6.98
N ILE A 418 -17.63 6.71 7.52
CA ILE A 418 -17.27 8.06 7.11
C ILE A 418 -16.54 8.72 8.28
N LEU A 419 -15.23 8.90 8.18
CA LEU A 419 -14.44 9.75 9.07
C LEU A 419 -14.59 11.21 8.65
N ASN A 420 -14.44 12.13 9.61
CA ASN A 420 -14.69 13.57 9.40
C ASN A 420 -16.05 13.85 8.73
N PRO A 421 -17.16 13.22 9.17
CA PRO A 421 -18.46 13.43 8.56
C PRO A 421 -18.84 14.91 8.59
N SER A 422 -19.40 15.36 7.48
CA SER A 422 -20.07 16.66 7.39
C SER A 422 -21.28 16.67 8.32
N GLU A 423 -21.54 17.78 8.98
CA GLU A 423 -22.73 17.88 9.84
C GLU A 423 -23.99 17.95 8.98
N ARG A 424 -24.88 16.99 9.17
CA ARG A 424 -26.21 16.93 8.53
C ARG A 424 -27.25 16.63 9.59
N GLU A 425 -28.40 17.29 9.47
CA GLU A 425 -29.48 17.16 10.44
C GLU A 425 -30.06 15.74 10.41
N GLY A 426 -30.09 15.07 11.57
CA GLY A 426 -30.60 13.70 11.73
C GLY A 426 -29.57 12.57 11.64
N ASP A 427 -28.32 12.85 11.27
CA ASP A 427 -27.27 11.83 11.19
C ASP A 427 -26.73 11.45 12.58
N GLN A 428 -26.69 10.14 12.87
CA GLN A 428 -26.03 9.62 14.08
C GLN A 428 -24.51 9.57 13.87
N THR A 429 -23.82 10.58 14.40
CA THR A 429 -22.35 10.62 14.45
C THR A 429 -21.85 10.09 15.78
N ILE A 430 -20.86 9.20 15.74
CA ILE A 430 -20.20 8.62 16.91
C ILE A 430 -18.92 9.41 17.18
N SER A 431 -18.80 9.95 18.39
CA SER A 431 -17.60 10.64 18.86
C SER A 431 -16.74 9.69 19.67
N VAL A 432 -15.47 9.55 19.28
CA VAL A 432 -14.45 8.75 19.99
C VAL A 432 -13.58 9.65 20.86
N SER A 433 -13.28 10.84 20.38
CA SER A 433 -12.56 11.89 21.09
C SER A 433 -13.06 13.27 20.64
N GLY A 434 -12.52 14.34 21.21
CA GLY A 434 -12.82 15.71 20.75
C GLY A 434 -12.40 16.00 19.31
N PHE A 435 -11.55 15.17 18.71
CA PHE A 435 -11.04 15.33 17.35
C PHE A 435 -11.39 14.18 16.41
N THR A 436 -11.80 13.04 16.96
CA THR A 436 -12.11 11.83 16.19
C THR A 436 -13.58 11.49 16.28
N ARG A 437 -14.26 11.53 15.13
CA ARG A 437 -15.67 11.18 14.97
C ARG A 437 -15.90 10.45 13.66
N TYR A 438 -16.90 9.57 13.63
CA TYR A 438 -17.27 8.83 12.42
C TYR A 438 -18.77 8.57 12.35
N ARG A 439 -19.25 8.25 11.15
CA ARG A 439 -20.62 7.80 10.86
C ARG A 439 -20.57 6.46 10.15
N VAL A 440 -21.60 5.63 10.34
CA VAL A 440 -21.75 4.34 9.68
C VAL A 440 -22.85 4.44 8.64
N GLU A 441 -22.56 4.00 7.42
CA GLU A 441 -23.53 3.96 6.32
C GLU A 441 -23.67 2.52 5.82
N ARG A 442 -24.89 2.10 5.51
CA ARG A 442 -25.20 0.72 5.11
C ARG A 442 -25.65 0.66 3.65
N PHE A 443 -25.37 -0.46 3.00
CA PHE A 443 -25.80 -0.70 1.63
C PHE A 443 -26.07 -2.19 1.38
N GLY A 444 -27.01 -2.46 0.47
CA GLY A 444 -27.37 -3.80 0.03
C GLY A 444 -26.80 -4.14 -1.35
N ARG A 445 -27.37 -5.18 -1.97
CA ARG A 445 -27.01 -5.60 -3.33
C ARG A 445 -27.25 -4.50 -4.36
N SER A 446 -26.41 -4.51 -5.37
CA SER A 446 -26.59 -3.77 -6.60
C SER A 446 -27.04 -4.70 -7.73
N SER A 447 -27.45 -4.12 -8.85
CA SER A 447 -27.78 -4.85 -10.07
C SER A 447 -26.53 -5.52 -10.64
N HIS A 448 -26.63 -6.77 -11.09
CA HIS A 448 -25.57 -7.47 -11.85
C HIS A 448 -25.27 -6.85 -13.23
N LYS A 449 -25.90 -5.72 -13.56
CA LYS A 449 -25.66 -4.93 -14.77
C LYS A 449 -25.21 -3.50 -14.46
N GLU A 450 -24.80 -3.24 -13.23
CA GLU A 450 -24.34 -1.91 -12.84
C GLU A 450 -23.08 -1.53 -13.64
N VAL A 451 -23.07 -0.30 -14.16
CA VAL A 451 -21.96 0.25 -14.94
C VAL A 451 -21.39 1.45 -14.19
N LEU A 452 -20.08 1.51 -14.10
CA LEU A 452 -19.35 2.59 -13.48
C LEU A 452 -19.57 3.90 -14.25
N LYS A 453 -20.07 4.92 -13.54
CA LYS A 453 -20.35 6.25 -14.08
C LYS A 453 -19.33 7.27 -13.60
N LEU A 454 -19.05 7.33 -12.29
CA LEU A 454 -18.15 8.30 -11.64
C LEU A 454 -18.28 9.70 -12.28
N LEU A 455 -19.34 10.41 -11.91
CA LEU A 455 -19.57 11.77 -12.38
C LEU A 455 -18.49 12.65 -11.74
N CYS A 456 -17.41 12.89 -12.47
CA CYS A 456 -16.48 13.97 -12.16
C CYS A 456 -17.12 15.26 -12.65
N ASP A 457 -17.70 16.04 -11.73
CA ASP A 457 -18.04 17.44 -11.99
C ASP A 457 -16.77 18.28 -12.19
#